data_AF-A0AAN4NUZ1-F1
#
_entry.id   AF-A0AAN4NUZ1-F1
#
_cell.length_a   1.000
_cell.length_b   1.000
_cell.length_c   1.000
_cell.angle_alpha   90.00
_cell.angle_beta   90.00
_cell.angle_gamma   90.00
#
_symmetry.space_group_name_H-M   'P 1'
#
loop_
_entity.id
_entity.type
_entity.pdbx_description
1 polymer ?
#
loop_
_entity_poly.entity_id
_entity_poly.type
_entity_poly.pdbx_seq_one_letter_code
_entity_poly.pdbx_strand_id
1 'polypeptide(L)'
;MYDIEGWTDMLPEFGGDSYTNADNFMTGRANGVATYRNTDFFGLVNGLNFAVQYQGNNEGASNGQEGTNNGRDVRHENGDGWGLSTTYDLGMGFSAGAAYTSSDRTNDQVNHTAAGGDKADAWTAGLKYDANNIYLATMYSETRNMTPFGDSDYAVANKTQNFEVTAQYQFDFGLRPAVSFLMSKGRDLHAAGGADNPAGVDDKDLVKYADVGATYYFNKNMSTYVVYKINLLDEDDSFYAANGISTDDIVALGLVYQF
;
A
#
# COMPACT_ATOMS: atom_id res chain seq x y z
N MET A 1 2.38 -7.24 4.38
CA MET A 1 2.66 -6.68 3.04
C MET A 1 3.82 -5.68 3.04
N TYR A 2 3.86 -4.77 4.01
CA TYR A 2 4.82 -3.65 4.06
C TYR A 2 6.32 -4.03 4.07
N ASP A 3 6.68 -5.27 4.40
CA ASP A 3 8.07 -5.75 4.27
C ASP A 3 8.60 -5.69 2.83
N ILE A 4 7.71 -5.67 1.84
CA ILE A 4 8.02 -5.52 0.42
C ILE A 4 7.73 -4.10 -0.05
N GLU A 5 6.58 -3.54 0.35
CA GLU A 5 6.20 -2.17 -0.01
C GLU A 5 7.24 -1.12 0.39
N GLY A 6 7.85 -1.29 1.57
CA GLY A 6 8.88 -0.37 2.05
C GLY A 6 10.09 -0.25 1.13
N TRP A 7 10.22 -1.09 0.09
CA TRP A 7 11.24 -0.91 -0.94
C TRP A 7 10.86 0.18 -1.95
N THR A 8 9.59 0.35 -2.30
CA THR A 8 9.14 1.41 -3.24
C THR A 8 8.64 2.66 -2.54
N ASP A 9 8.23 2.56 -1.26
CA ASP A 9 7.88 3.69 -0.38
C ASP A 9 9.13 4.46 0.10
N MET A 10 9.86 5.05 -0.86
CA MET A 10 11.14 5.73 -0.67
C MET A 10 11.19 7.08 -1.42
N LEU A 11 10.04 7.61 -1.79
CA LEU A 11 9.91 8.90 -2.48
C LEU A 11 10.11 10.07 -1.47
N PRO A 12 10.35 11.30 -1.95
CA PRO A 12 10.58 12.44 -1.05
C PRO A 12 9.38 12.84 -0.16
N GLU A 13 8.14 12.61 -0.60
CA GLU A 13 6.90 12.97 0.12
C GLU A 13 5.74 12.01 -0.17
N PHE A 14 5.48 11.74 -1.45
CA PHE A 14 4.42 10.83 -1.90
C PHE A 14 4.88 9.37 -1.83
N GLY A 15 4.19 8.46 -2.53
CA GLY A 15 4.57 7.05 -2.60
C GLY A 15 3.90 6.17 -1.54
N GLY A 16 4.04 4.85 -1.69
CA GLY A 16 3.46 3.88 -0.78
C GLY A 16 1.92 3.96 -0.70
N ASP A 17 1.27 4.41 -1.78
CA ASP A 17 -0.16 4.73 -1.83
C ASP A 17 -0.93 3.96 -2.92
N SER A 18 -0.30 2.99 -3.61
CA SER A 18 -1.01 2.22 -4.66
C SER A 18 -2.06 1.25 -4.08
N TYR A 19 -1.73 0.55 -3.00
CA TYR A 19 -2.70 -0.29 -2.25
C TYR A 19 -2.50 -0.20 -0.74
N THR A 20 -1.33 0.24 -0.30
CA THR A 20 -0.99 0.38 1.11
C THR A 20 -1.78 1.52 1.72
N ASN A 21 -2.55 1.21 2.75
CA ASN A 21 -3.31 2.19 3.51
C ASN A 21 -3.10 1.90 5.01
N ALA A 22 -3.09 2.94 5.82
CA ALA A 22 -3.14 2.76 7.27
C ALA A 22 -4.48 2.13 7.65
N ASP A 23 -4.46 1.22 8.62
CA ASP A 23 -5.66 0.57 9.13
C ASP A 23 -6.47 -0.14 8.03
N ASN A 24 -5.78 -0.71 7.04
CA ASN A 24 -6.39 -1.50 5.98
C ASN A 24 -5.78 -2.91 6.00
N PHE A 25 -6.34 -3.77 6.86
CA PHE A 25 -5.82 -5.11 7.13
C PHE A 25 -4.31 -5.06 7.44
N MET A 26 -3.50 -5.92 6.80
CA MET A 26 -2.03 -5.98 6.97
C MET A 26 -1.25 -5.37 5.78
N THR A 27 -1.86 -4.39 5.10
CA THR A 27 -1.19 -3.67 3.99
C THR A 27 -0.11 -2.72 4.51
N GLY A 28 -0.42 -1.92 5.53
CA GLY A 28 0.49 -0.98 6.20
C GLY A 28 0.51 -1.12 7.72
N ARG A 29 0.47 0.02 8.44
CA ARG A 29 0.30 0.04 9.91
C ARG A 29 -1.10 -0.44 10.28
N ALA A 30 -1.20 -1.26 11.32
CA ALA A 30 -2.47 -1.84 11.77
C ALA A 30 -2.50 -2.07 13.29
N ASN A 31 -3.70 -2.13 13.89
CA ASN A 31 -3.89 -2.44 15.30
C ASN A 31 -3.85 -3.95 15.60
N GLY A 32 -3.38 -4.30 16.80
CA GLY A 32 -3.52 -5.66 17.34
C GLY A 32 -2.70 -6.73 16.61
N VAL A 33 -1.54 -6.39 16.06
CA VAL A 33 -0.67 -7.35 15.36
C VAL A 33 0.33 -8.03 16.31
N ALA A 34 0.43 -9.34 16.21
CA ALA A 34 1.48 -10.15 16.81
C ALA A 34 2.40 -10.65 15.69
N THR A 35 3.62 -10.10 15.63
CA THR A 35 4.56 -10.39 14.54
C THR A 35 5.80 -11.11 15.07
N TYR A 36 6.01 -12.33 14.61
CA TYR A 36 7.29 -13.04 14.76
C TYR A 36 8.17 -12.76 13.54
N ARG A 37 9.42 -12.38 13.77
CA ARG A 37 10.42 -12.17 12.72
C ARG A 37 11.65 -12.99 13.03
N ASN A 38 12.28 -13.50 11.99
CA ASN A 38 13.54 -14.19 12.11
C ASN A 38 14.46 -13.81 10.94
N THR A 39 15.71 -13.51 11.29
CA THR A 39 16.77 -13.20 10.34
C THR A 39 17.63 -14.45 10.11
N ASP A 40 18.16 -14.56 8.90
CA ASP A 40 19.04 -15.65 8.45
C ASP A 40 18.45 -17.07 8.60
N PHE A 41 17.12 -17.18 8.56
CA PHE A 41 16.36 -18.43 8.66
C PHE A 41 16.89 -19.38 9.72
N PHE A 42 16.92 -18.92 10.98
CA PHE A 42 17.45 -19.63 12.15
C PHE A 42 18.96 -19.91 12.08
N GLY A 43 19.69 -19.10 11.31
CA GLY A 43 21.11 -19.29 11.02
C GLY A 43 21.39 -20.34 9.94
N LEU A 44 20.35 -20.88 9.27
CA LEU A 44 20.51 -21.91 8.24
C LEU A 44 20.80 -21.30 6.86
N VAL A 45 20.28 -20.11 6.58
CA VAL A 45 20.42 -19.45 5.28
C VAL A 45 20.69 -17.97 5.50
N ASN A 46 21.97 -17.58 5.38
CA ASN A 46 22.39 -16.18 5.48
C ASN A 46 21.66 -15.32 4.43
N GLY A 47 21.11 -14.19 4.85
CA GLY A 47 20.40 -13.23 4.02
C GLY A 47 18.92 -13.55 3.83
N LEU A 48 18.44 -14.74 4.24
CA LEU A 48 17.03 -15.12 4.15
C LEU A 48 16.30 -14.75 5.44
N ASN A 49 15.41 -13.76 5.34
CA ASN A 49 14.56 -13.33 6.44
C ASN A 49 13.14 -13.82 6.20
N PHE A 50 12.40 -14.04 7.27
CA PHE A 50 10.96 -14.26 7.18
C PHE A 50 10.22 -13.67 8.37
N ALA A 51 8.93 -13.41 8.17
CA ALA A 51 8.00 -13.06 9.23
C ALA A 51 6.72 -13.88 9.13
N VAL A 52 6.13 -14.13 10.30
CA VAL A 52 4.77 -14.61 10.46
C VAL A 52 4.03 -13.58 11.32
N GLN A 53 2.85 -13.17 10.87
CA GLN A 53 2.03 -12.17 11.54
C GLN A 53 0.63 -12.73 11.76
N TYR A 54 0.07 -12.43 12.93
CA TYR A 54 -1.36 -12.57 13.20
C TYR A 54 -1.93 -11.20 13.53
N GLN A 55 -3.13 -10.90 13.07
CA GLN A 55 -3.90 -9.71 13.40
C GLN A 55 -5.22 -10.14 14.01
N GLY A 56 -5.52 -9.64 15.20
CA GLY A 56 -6.84 -9.86 15.82
C GLY A 56 -7.94 -9.03 15.15
N ASN A 57 -9.17 -9.52 15.23
CA ASN A 57 -10.38 -8.79 14.82
C ASN A 57 -10.42 -7.36 15.42
N ASN A 58 -10.75 -6.37 14.59
CA ASN A 58 -11.03 -4.99 14.95
C ASN A 58 -12.29 -4.56 14.19
N GLU A 59 -13.44 -4.56 14.88
CA GLU A 59 -14.74 -4.22 14.28
C GLU A 59 -15.56 -3.29 15.18
N GLY A 60 -16.42 -2.47 14.58
CA GLY A 60 -17.43 -1.67 15.25
C GLY A 60 -18.58 -2.52 15.77
N ALA A 61 -19.29 -2.00 16.77
CA ALA A 61 -20.53 -2.63 17.21
C ALA A 61 -21.66 -2.28 16.23
N SER A 62 -22.37 -3.30 15.74
CA SER A 62 -23.49 -3.14 14.81
C SER A 62 -24.67 -4.05 15.19
N ASN A 63 -25.80 -3.96 14.47
CA ASN A 63 -27.00 -4.75 14.77
C ASN A 63 -26.76 -6.26 14.54
N GLY A 64 -26.29 -6.96 15.58
CA GLY A 64 -26.00 -8.39 15.55
C GLY A 64 -24.53 -8.75 15.80
N GLN A 65 -23.66 -7.76 16.02
CA GLN A 65 -22.25 -7.95 16.38
C GLN A 65 -21.94 -7.18 17.67
N GLU A 66 -21.30 -7.84 18.64
CA GLU A 66 -20.89 -7.18 19.89
C GLU A 66 -19.87 -6.06 19.65
N GLY A 67 -19.12 -6.17 18.55
CA GLY A 67 -18.02 -5.28 18.23
C GLY A 67 -16.79 -5.56 19.08
N THR A 68 -15.72 -4.86 18.75
CA THR A 68 -14.51 -4.79 19.58
C THR A 68 -14.47 -3.47 20.35
N ASN A 69 -13.61 -3.39 21.38
CA ASN A 69 -13.50 -2.18 22.20
C ASN A 69 -12.88 -0.97 21.46
N ASN A 70 -12.43 -1.17 20.22
CA ASN A 70 -11.74 -0.21 19.36
C ASN A 70 -12.43 -0.06 17.99
N GLY A 71 -13.76 0.01 17.99
CA GLY A 71 -14.59 0.19 16.80
C GLY A 71 -14.19 1.41 15.94
N ARG A 72 -14.48 1.33 14.64
CA ARG A 72 -14.00 2.25 13.60
C ARG A 72 -14.88 2.22 12.34
N ASP A 73 -14.49 2.99 11.33
CA ASP A 73 -15.14 2.96 10.00
C ASP A 73 -15.03 1.57 9.36
N VAL A 74 -16.08 1.13 8.66
CA VAL A 74 -16.20 -0.20 8.06
C VAL A 74 -15.07 -0.54 7.09
N ARG A 75 -14.51 0.41 6.32
CA ARG A 75 -13.34 0.13 5.44
C ARG A 75 -12.05 -0.10 6.21
N HIS A 76 -11.99 0.37 7.45
CA HIS A 76 -10.84 0.24 8.34
C HIS A 76 -10.98 -0.87 9.38
N GLU A 77 -12.10 -1.59 9.35
CA GLU A 77 -12.28 -2.82 10.10
C GLU A 77 -11.49 -3.97 9.49
N ASN A 78 -11.28 -5.02 10.28
CA ASN A 78 -10.74 -6.29 9.82
C ASN A 78 -11.22 -7.41 10.74
N GLY A 79 -11.49 -8.59 10.20
CA GLY A 79 -11.60 -9.82 11.01
C GLY A 79 -10.24 -10.32 11.47
N ASP A 80 -10.22 -11.51 12.07
CA ASP A 80 -8.97 -12.20 12.37
C ASP A 80 -8.21 -12.54 11.07
N GLY A 81 -6.89 -12.45 11.10
CA GLY A 81 -6.08 -12.66 9.92
C GLY A 81 -4.65 -13.07 10.20
N TRP A 82 -3.99 -13.61 9.17
CA TRP A 82 -2.59 -13.99 9.22
C TRP A 82 -1.82 -13.53 7.98
N GLY A 83 -0.52 -13.34 8.15
CA GLY A 83 0.39 -12.88 7.11
C GLY A 83 1.73 -13.60 7.17
N LEU A 84 2.34 -13.76 6.01
CA LEU A 84 3.69 -14.26 5.81
C LEU A 84 4.47 -13.28 4.97
N SER A 85 5.76 -13.12 5.27
CA SER A 85 6.68 -12.42 4.38
C SER A 85 8.03 -13.11 4.37
N THR A 86 8.76 -12.95 3.29
CA THR A 86 10.15 -13.33 3.20
C THR A 86 10.92 -12.38 2.30
N THR A 87 12.17 -12.13 2.66
CA THR A 87 13.12 -11.36 1.86
C THR A 87 14.44 -12.11 1.81
N TYR A 88 15.12 -12.03 0.68
CA TYR A 88 16.40 -12.68 0.46
C TYR A 88 17.38 -11.70 -0.18
N ASP A 89 18.53 -11.50 0.47
CA ASP A 89 19.69 -10.84 -0.12
C ASP A 89 20.38 -11.80 -1.09
N LEU A 90 20.30 -11.48 -2.38
CA LEU A 90 20.89 -12.26 -3.47
C LEU A 90 22.40 -11.97 -3.63
N GLY A 91 22.93 -11.00 -2.88
CA GLY A 91 24.26 -10.45 -3.02
C GLY A 91 24.36 -9.37 -4.10
N MET A 92 25.53 -8.72 -4.17
CA MET A 92 25.83 -7.66 -5.15
C MET A 92 24.84 -6.48 -5.15
N GLY A 93 24.17 -6.24 -4.01
CA GLY A 93 23.17 -5.18 -3.85
C GLY A 93 21.75 -5.59 -4.27
N PHE A 94 21.52 -6.80 -4.78
CA PHE A 94 20.20 -7.27 -5.18
C PHE A 94 19.46 -7.94 -4.02
N SER A 95 18.17 -7.69 -3.92
CA SER A 95 17.28 -8.36 -2.99
C SER A 95 15.95 -8.70 -3.67
N ALA A 96 15.36 -9.83 -3.28
CA ALA A 96 14.04 -10.26 -3.72
C ALA A 96 13.18 -10.60 -2.51
N GLY A 97 11.88 -10.36 -2.60
CA GLY A 97 10.99 -10.66 -1.50
C GLY A 97 9.55 -10.82 -1.94
N ALA A 98 8.77 -11.48 -1.10
CA ALA A 98 7.34 -11.63 -1.28
C ALA A 98 6.61 -11.64 0.06
N ALA A 99 5.35 -11.25 0.05
CA ALA A 99 4.46 -11.37 1.19
C ALA A 99 3.06 -11.79 0.74
N TYR A 100 2.34 -12.46 1.65
CA TYR A 100 0.96 -12.86 1.48
C TYR A 100 0.21 -12.60 2.78
N THR A 101 -1.04 -12.15 2.70
CA THR A 101 -1.91 -11.96 3.86
C THR A 101 -3.32 -12.41 3.52
N SER A 102 -4.00 -13.03 4.48
CA SER A 102 -5.41 -13.40 4.40
C SER A 102 -6.09 -13.09 5.72
N SER A 103 -7.16 -12.33 5.66
CA SER A 103 -7.99 -11.97 6.81
C SER A 103 -9.45 -12.22 6.50
N ASP A 104 -10.21 -12.60 7.50
CA ASP A 104 -11.66 -12.58 7.41
C ASP A 104 -12.13 -11.11 7.33
N ARG A 105 -13.24 -10.87 6.64
CA ARG A 105 -13.92 -9.57 6.59
C ARG A 105 -15.04 -9.56 7.62
N THR A 106 -15.29 -8.41 8.23
CA THR A 106 -16.37 -8.26 9.21
C THR A 106 -17.73 -8.40 8.52
N ASN A 107 -18.79 -8.72 9.27
CA ASN A 107 -20.12 -8.82 8.65
C ASN A 107 -20.55 -7.47 8.06
N ASP A 108 -20.20 -6.36 8.69
CA ASP A 108 -20.50 -5.03 8.16
C ASP A 108 -19.80 -4.79 6.82
N GLN A 109 -18.53 -5.21 6.68
CA GLN A 109 -17.81 -5.17 5.42
C GLN A 109 -18.48 -6.01 4.33
N VAL A 110 -18.82 -7.27 4.65
CA VAL A 110 -19.43 -8.21 3.71
C VAL A 110 -20.81 -7.71 3.24
N ASN A 111 -21.59 -7.10 4.13
CA ASN A 111 -22.98 -6.74 3.84
C ASN A 111 -23.14 -5.33 3.24
N HIS A 112 -22.23 -4.39 3.53
CA HIS A 112 -22.44 -2.98 3.18
C HIS A 112 -21.46 -2.43 2.16
N THR A 113 -20.28 -3.04 1.97
CA THR A 113 -19.30 -2.51 1.00
C THR A 113 -19.61 -2.97 -0.42
N ALA A 114 -19.01 -2.29 -1.39
CA ALA A 114 -19.07 -2.63 -2.81
C ALA A 114 -18.33 -3.92 -3.16
N ALA A 115 -17.40 -4.37 -2.30
CA ALA A 115 -16.68 -5.63 -2.50
C ALA A 115 -17.43 -6.80 -1.86
N GLY A 116 -17.57 -7.89 -2.62
CA GLY A 116 -18.09 -9.16 -2.11
C GLY A 116 -17.04 -9.97 -1.34
N GLY A 117 -17.38 -11.21 -1.00
CA GLY A 117 -16.48 -12.17 -0.36
C GLY A 117 -16.30 -11.95 1.14
N ASP A 118 -16.11 -13.06 1.86
CA ASP A 118 -15.92 -13.14 3.31
C ASP A 118 -14.45 -12.97 3.74
N LYS A 119 -13.53 -12.89 2.78
CA LYS A 119 -12.09 -12.70 3.02
C LYS A 119 -11.50 -11.57 2.21
N ALA A 120 -10.50 -10.95 2.81
CA ALA A 120 -9.59 -9.99 2.19
C ALA A 120 -8.21 -10.66 2.05
N ASP A 121 -7.80 -10.88 0.81
CA ASP A 121 -6.51 -11.50 0.48
C ASP A 121 -5.61 -10.49 -0.23
N ALA A 122 -4.31 -10.54 0.04
CA ALA A 122 -3.33 -9.79 -0.71
C ALA A 122 -2.02 -10.57 -0.86
N TRP A 123 -1.35 -10.36 -1.98
CA TRP A 123 0.00 -10.84 -2.20
C TRP A 123 0.84 -9.77 -2.89
N THR A 124 2.12 -9.70 -2.56
CA THR A 124 3.08 -8.78 -3.17
C THR A 124 4.40 -9.49 -3.38
N ALA A 125 5.09 -9.12 -4.47
CA ALA A 125 6.46 -9.51 -4.72
C ALA A 125 7.25 -8.28 -5.20
N GLY A 126 8.51 -8.20 -4.79
CA GLY A 126 9.37 -7.07 -5.10
C GLY A 126 10.79 -7.47 -5.39
N LEU A 127 11.48 -6.56 -6.07
CA LEU A 127 12.92 -6.62 -6.33
C LEU A 127 13.52 -5.27 -5.97
N LYS A 128 14.71 -5.29 -5.39
CA LYS A 128 15.49 -4.09 -5.09
C LYS A 128 16.94 -4.29 -5.52
N TYR A 129 17.54 -3.23 -6.06
CA TYR A 129 18.97 -3.06 -6.20
C TYR A 129 19.40 -1.81 -5.41
N ASP A 130 20.31 -1.98 -4.47
CA ASP A 130 20.72 -0.96 -3.50
C ASP A 130 22.24 -1.03 -3.30
N ALA A 131 22.96 -0.50 -4.29
CA ALA A 131 24.43 -0.48 -4.30
C ALA A 131 24.96 0.58 -5.25
N ASN A 132 26.21 0.99 -5.02
CA ASN A 132 26.93 1.93 -5.88
C ASN A 132 26.18 3.27 -6.08
N ASN A 133 25.66 3.83 -4.98
CA ASN A 133 24.87 5.06 -4.94
C ASN A 133 23.54 5.02 -5.71
N ILE A 134 23.14 3.86 -6.23
CA ILE A 134 21.88 3.69 -6.95
C ILE A 134 20.91 2.92 -6.06
N TYR A 135 19.69 3.43 -5.97
CA TYR A 135 18.56 2.74 -5.37
C TYR A 135 17.51 2.53 -6.46
N LEU A 136 17.23 1.28 -6.82
CA LEU A 136 16.20 0.90 -7.76
C LEU A 136 15.32 -0.15 -7.10
N ALA A 137 14.03 0.12 -6.97
CA ALA A 137 13.09 -0.84 -6.43
C ALA A 137 11.85 -0.92 -7.30
N THR A 138 11.25 -2.10 -7.37
CA THR A 138 9.95 -2.31 -7.99
C THR A 138 9.18 -3.35 -7.21
N MET A 139 7.86 -3.20 -7.18
CA MET A 139 6.97 -4.19 -6.63
C MET A 139 5.73 -4.36 -7.51
N TYR A 140 5.12 -5.53 -7.42
CA TYR A 140 3.81 -5.82 -7.96
C TYR A 140 2.98 -6.52 -6.89
N SER A 141 1.71 -6.15 -6.77
CA SER A 141 0.79 -6.77 -5.84
C SER A 141 -0.59 -6.95 -6.44
N GLU A 142 -1.34 -7.93 -5.95
CA GLU A 142 -2.78 -7.97 -6.14
C GLU A 142 -3.47 -8.04 -4.78
N THR A 143 -4.60 -7.36 -4.67
CA THR A 143 -5.49 -7.46 -3.50
C THR A 143 -6.86 -7.96 -3.95
N ARG A 144 -7.61 -8.54 -3.01
CA ARG A 144 -9.01 -8.96 -3.18
C ARG A 144 -9.83 -8.47 -2.00
N ASN A 145 -10.92 -7.78 -2.28
CA ASN A 145 -11.89 -7.29 -1.29
C ASN A 145 -11.28 -6.48 -0.14
N MET A 146 -10.21 -5.73 -0.44
CA MET A 146 -9.32 -5.14 0.55
C MET A 146 -9.05 -3.66 0.29
N THR A 147 -8.70 -3.27 -0.94
CA THR A 147 -8.25 -1.90 -1.20
C THR A 147 -9.44 -0.93 -1.21
N PRO A 148 -9.50 0.05 -0.30
CA PRO A 148 -10.52 1.09 -0.35
C PRO A 148 -10.25 2.03 -1.54
N PHE A 149 -11.28 2.70 -2.03
CA PHE A 149 -11.14 3.75 -3.03
C PHE A 149 -12.14 4.88 -2.80
N GLY A 150 -11.76 6.09 -3.22
CA GLY A 150 -12.60 7.27 -3.10
C GLY A 150 -13.05 7.60 -1.67
N ASP A 151 -13.98 8.54 -1.56
CA ASP A 151 -14.41 9.10 -0.28
C ASP A 151 -15.50 8.28 0.42
N SER A 152 -16.20 7.40 -0.30
CA SER A 152 -17.32 6.65 0.27
C SER A 152 -16.87 5.55 1.22
N ASP A 153 -17.37 5.57 2.46
CA ASP A 153 -17.14 4.55 3.51
C ASP A 153 -17.53 3.13 3.12
N TYR A 154 -18.12 2.91 1.94
CA TYR A 154 -18.51 1.59 1.46
C TYR A 154 -17.79 1.19 0.17
N ALA A 155 -16.89 2.03 -0.35
CA ALA A 155 -16.15 1.77 -1.59
C ALA A 155 -14.87 0.96 -1.30
N VAL A 156 -14.96 -0.34 -1.60
CA VAL A 156 -13.85 -1.30 -1.56
C VAL A 156 -13.78 -2.02 -2.89
N ALA A 157 -12.59 -2.16 -3.46
CA ALA A 157 -12.40 -2.85 -4.72
C ALA A 157 -12.44 -4.38 -4.53
N ASN A 158 -13.19 -5.08 -5.39
CA ASN A 158 -13.21 -6.55 -5.43
C ASN A 158 -11.83 -7.13 -5.75
N LYS A 159 -11.10 -6.48 -6.66
CA LYS A 159 -9.72 -6.81 -6.97
C LYS A 159 -8.95 -5.56 -7.33
N THR A 160 -7.68 -5.49 -6.94
CA THR A 160 -6.74 -4.54 -7.55
C THR A 160 -5.49 -5.23 -8.08
N GLN A 161 -4.85 -4.59 -9.06
CA GLN A 161 -3.52 -4.93 -9.56
C GLN A 161 -2.66 -3.69 -9.41
N ASN A 162 -1.61 -3.77 -8.60
CA ASN A 162 -0.84 -2.62 -8.19
C ASN A 162 0.61 -2.79 -8.63
N PHE A 163 1.23 -1.70 -9.06
CA PHE A 163 2.59 -1.66 -9.55
C PHE A 163 3.27 -0.36 -9.12
N GLU A 164 4.49 -0.48 -8.63
CA GLU A 164 5.32 0.64 -8.24
C GLU A 164 6.75 0.38 -8.70
N VAL A 165 7.42 1.44 -9.12
CA VAL A 165 8.84 1.45 -9.42
C VAL A 165 9.43 2.79 -9.04
N THR A 166 10.59 2.78 -8.39
CA THR A 166 11.35 3.99 -8.04
C THR A 166 12.82 3.80 -8.40
N ALA A 167 13.41 4.82 -9.02
CA ALA A 167 14.82 4.87 -9.38
C ALA A 167 15.43 6.16 -8.82
N GLN A 168 16.50 6.02 -8.06
CA GLN A 168 17.13 7.12 -7.33
C GLN A 168 18.65 7.01 -7.39
N TYR A 169 19.32 8.15 -7.31
CA TYR A 169 20.77 8.23 -7.28
C TYR A 169 21.23 9.14 -6.15
N GLN A 170 22.18 8.69 -5.33
CA GLN A 170 22.73 9.47 -4.22
C GLN A 170 24.05 10.12 -4.66
N PHE A 171 24.07 11.44 -4.81
CA PHE A 171 25.31 12.18 -5.00
C PHE A 171 26.06 12.34 -3.67
N ASP A 172 27.39 12.34 -3.74
CA ASP A 172 28.27 12.50 -2.58
C ASP A 172 28.08 13.84 -1.84
N PHE A 173 27.63 14.88 -2.55
CA PHE A 173 27.39 16.21 -1.98
C PHE A 173 26.01 16.38 -1.33
N GLY A 174 25.23 15.29 -1.22
CA GLY A 174 23.97 15.23 -0.46
C GLY A 174 22.69 15.29 -1.29
N LEU A 175 22.75 15.57 -2.60
CA LEU A 175 21.56 15.54 -3.46
C LEU A 175 21.15 14.11 -3.84
N ARG A 176 19.86 13.82 -3.76
CA ARG A 176 19.28 12.54 -4.15
C ARG A 176 18.05 12.76 -5.04
N PRO A 177 18.20 12.86 -6.38
CA PRO A 177 17.06 12.82 -7.29
C PRO A 177 16.38 11.45 -7.30
N ALA A 178 15.08 11.45 -7.54
CA ALA A 178 14.23 10.28 -7.69
C ALA A 178 13.24 10.46 -8.85
N VAL A 179 12.99 9.38 -9.58
CA VAL A 179 11.89 9.26 -10.55
C VAL A 179 11.15 7.97 -10.24
N SER A 180 9.82 8.05 -10.16
CA SER A 180 8.99 6.91 -9.80
C SER A 180 7.71 6.85 -10.63
N PHE A 181 7.08 5.68 -10.68
CA PHE A 181 5.77 5.48 -11.27
C PHE A 181 4.96 4.54 -10.38
N LEU A 182 3.71 4.91 -10.13
CA LEU A 182 2.80 4.19 -9.26
C LEU A 182 1.46 4.01 -9.96
N MET A 183 0.88 2.82 -9.82
CA MET A 183 -0.39 2.46 -10.42
C MET A 183 -1.15 1.47 -9.53
N SER A 184 -2.45 1.66 -9.44
CA SER A 184 -3.42 0.75 -8.83
C SER A 184 -4.60 0.62 -9.76
N LYS A 185 -4.80 -0.56 -10.35
CA LYS A 185 -5.93 -0.83 -11.23
C LYS A 185 -7.01 -1.61 -10.50
N GLY A 186 -8.12 -0.95 -10.20
CA GLY A 186 -9.34 -1.59 -9.73
C GLY A 186 -9.97 -2.44 -10.84
N ARG A 187 -10.39 -3.65 -10.47
CA ARG A 187 -11.11 -4.58 -11.33
C ARG A 187 -12.44 -4.93 -10.71
N ASP A 188 -13.44 -5.07 -11.56
CA ASP A 188 -14.81 -5.41 -11.16
C ASP A 188 -15.34 -4.46 -10.07
N LEU A 189 -15.17 -3.15 -10.26
CA LEU A 189 -15.68 -2.17 -9.29
C LEU A 189 -17.20 -2.11 -9.34
N HIS A 190 -17.81 -1.92 -8.17
CA HIS A 190 -19.26 -1.71 -8.01
C HIS A 190 -19.52 -0.38 -7.32
N ALA A 191 -20.69 0.21 -7.57
CA ALA A 191 -21.13 1.38 -6.83
C ALA A 191 -21.38 1.04 -5.35
N ALA A 192 -21.14 2.00 -4.45
CA ALA A 192 -21.46 1.87 -3.03
C ALA A 192 -22.97 1.61 -2.83
N GLY A 193 -23.34 0.63 -1.99
CA GLY A 193 -24.75 0.24 -1.75
C GLY A 193 -25.06 -1.26 -1.82
N GLY A 194 -24.04 -2.13 -1.87
CA GLY A 194 -24.16 -3.59 -1.80
C GLY A 194 -23.99 -4.30 -3.15
N ALA A 195 -23.44 -5.52 -3.11
CA ALA A 195 -23.17 -6.38 -4.28
C ALA A 195 -24.43 -6.73 -5.10
N ASP A 196 -25.63 -6.50 -4.57
CA ASP A 196 -26.92 -6.79 -5.21
C ASP A 196 -27.38 -5.73 -6.23
N ASN A 197 -26.64 -4.64 -6.41
CA ASN A 197 -26.95 -3.61 -7.41
C ASN A 197 -25.81 -3.46 -8.45
N PRO A 198 -25.77 -4.32 -9.50
CA PRO A 198 -24.67 -4.38 -10.48
C PRO A 198 -24.76 -3.25 -11.51
N ALA A 199 -24.80 -1.99 -11.06
CA ALA A 199 -24.65 -0.86 -11.94
C ALA A 199 -23.15 -0.66 -12.27
N GLY A 200 -22.74 -1.32 -13.37
CA GLY A 200 -21.45 -1.11 -14.04
C GLY A 200 -20.29 -1.90 -13.43
N VAL A 201 -19.96 -3.05 -14.01
CA VAL A 201 -18.62 -3.64 -13.84
C VAL A 201 -17.67 -2.71 -14.58
N ASP A 202 -16.90 -1.92 -13.84
CA ASP A 202 -15.95 -0.99 -14.44
C ASP A 202 -14.54 -1.25 -13.93
N ASP A 203 -13.60 -1.28 -14.87
CA ASP A 203 -12.18 -1.39 -14.60
C ASP A 203 -11.59 0.02 -14.64
N LYS A 204 -11.22 0.56 -13.48
CA LYS A 204 -10.69 1.91 -13.36
C LYS A 204 -9.31 1.90 -12.72
N ASP A 205 -8.46 2.79 -13.19
CA ASP A 205 -7.22 3.08 -12.47
C ASP A 205 -7.62 3.88 -11.23
N LEU A 206 -7.36 3.37 -10.02
CA LEU A 206 -7.67 4.04 -8.75
C LEU A 206 -6.56 5.00 -8.33
N VAL A 207 -5.33 4.66 -8.70
CA VAL A 207 -4.12 5.46 -8.53
C VAL A 207 -3.33 5.33 -9.82
N LYS A 208 -2.84 6.44 -10.36
CA LYS A 208 -1.92 6.42 -11.50
C LYS A 208 -1.16 7.72 -11.60
N TYR A 209 0.13 7.71 -11.33
CA TYR A 209 0.93 8.92 -11.45
C TYR A 209 2.40 8.61 -11.70
N ALA A 210 3.08 9.57 -12.32
CA ALA A 210 4.53 9.65 -12.32
C ALA A 210 4.98 10.64 -11.24
N ASP A 211 6.11 10.36 -10.62
CA ASP A 211 6.72 11.21 -9.60
C ASP A 211 8.13 11.60 -10.04
N VAL A 212 8.47 12.88 -9.90
CA VAL A 212 9.83 13.37 -10.09
C VAL A 212 10.19 14.35 -8.98
N GLY A 213 11.30 14.11 -8.30
CA GLY A 213 11.70 14.93 -7.18
C GLY A 213 13.17 14.81 -6.84
N ALA A 214 13.60 15.58 -5.85
CA ALA A 214 14.91 15.48 -5.27
C ALA A 214 14.89 15.89 -3.81
N THR A 215 15.63 15.14 -2.99
CA THR A 215 15.94 15.50 -1.60
C THR A 215 17.39 15.95 -1.51
N TYR A 216 17.64 17.06 -0.83
CA TYR A 216 18.97 17.52 -0.48
C TYR A 216 19.21 17.33 1.01
N TYR A 217 20.18 16.47 1.34
CA TYR A 217 20.60 16.21 2.71
C TYR A 217 21.75 17.13 3.09
N PHE A 218 21.50 18.12 3.97
CA PHE A 218 22.56 18.96 4.52
C PHE A 218 23.46 18.15 5.45
N ASN A 219 22.84 17.29 6.25
CA ASN A 219 23.44 16.31 7.14
C ASN A 219 22.34 15.32 7.59
N LYS A 220 22.67 14.40 8.51
CA LYS A 220 21.72 13.39 9.02
C LYS A 220 20.50 13.96 9.77
N ASN A 221 20.52 15.23 10.15
CA ASN A 221 19.51 15.89 10.98
C ASN A 221 18.71 16.97 10.23
N MET A 222 19.12 17.36 9.01
CA MET A 222 18.45 18.41 8.26
C MET A 222 18.45 18.10 6.76
N SER A 223 17.28 18.20 6.13
CA SER A 223 17.10 18.03 4.69
C SER A 223 16.04 18.99 4.15
N THR A 224 16.07 19.20 2.84
CA THR A 224 14.98 19.88 2.10
C THR A 224 14.65 19.07 0.87
N TYR A 225 13.42 19.16 0.37
CA TYR A 225 13.03 18.45 -0.84
C TYR A 225 12.05 19.26 -1.68
N VAL A 226 12.02 18.91 -2.95
CA VAL A 226 10.97 19.28 -3.89
C VAL A 226 10.56 18.03 -4.65
N VAL A 227 9.26 17.87 -4.84
CA VAL A 227 8.71 16.74 -5.60
C VAL A 227 7.44 17.13 -6.32
N TYR A 228 7.23 16.56 -7.50
CA TYR A 228 6.10 16.81 -8.37
C TYR A 228 5.42 15.49 -8.71
N LYS A 229 4.20 15.32 -8.20
CA LYS A 229 3.26 14.27 -8.58
C LYS A 229 2.52 14.71 -9.83
N ILE A 230 2.79 14.04 -10.94
CA ILE A 230 2.12 14.22 -12.23
C ILE A 230 1.03 13.15 -12.31
N ASN A 231 -0.20 13.56 -12.03
CA ASN A 231 -1.35 12.67 -11.98
C ASN A 231 -1.76 12.30 -13.41
N LEU A 232 -1.94 11.01 -13.66
CA LEU A 232 -2.21 10.45 -14.98
C LEU A 232 -3.62 9.84 -15.07
N LEU A 233 -4.44 10.07 -14.05
CA LEU A 233 -5.87 9.80 -14.10
C LEU A 233 -6.55 10.79 -15.06
N ASP A 234 -7.55 10.31 -15.78
CA ASP A 234 -8.25 11.10 -16.81
C ASP A 234 -9.27 12.04 -16.14
N GLU A 235 -8.96 13.34 -16.07
CA GLU A 235 -9.82 14.34 -15.43
C GLU A 235 -11.22 14.46 -16.06
N ASP A 236 -11.37 14.07 -17.33
CA ASP A 236 -12.65 14.11 -18.05
C ASP A 236 -13.55 12.90 -17.73
N ASP A 237 -13.02 11.87 -17.06
CA ASP A 237 -13.77 10.70 -16.64
C ASP A 237 -14.54 10.96 -15.34
N SER A 238 -15.87 10.99 -15.44
CA SER A 238 -16.77 11.31 -14.33
C SER A 238 -16.67 10.34 -13.14
N PHE A 239 -16.08 9.16 -13.33
CA PHE A 239 -15.81 8.22 -12.24
C PHE A 239 -15.00 8.86 -11.11
N TYR A 240 -13.95 9.62 -11.44
CA TYR A 240 -13.05 10.20 -10.43
C TYR A 240 -13.75 11.27 -9.60
N ALA A 241 -14.40 12.22 -10.26
CA ALA A 241 -15.16 13.27 -9.60
C ALA A 241 -16.34 12.70 -8.78
N ALA A 242 -17.01 11.65 -9.26
CA ALA A 242 -18.11 11.00 -8.54
C ALA A 242 -17.67 10.24 -7.27
N ASN A 243 -16.41 9.79 -7.22
CA ASN A 243 -15.85 9.07 -6.08
C ASN A 243 -14.90 9.92 -5.22
N GLY A 244 -14.70 11.22 -5.54
CA GLY A 244 -13.79 12.09 -4.79
C GLY A 244 -12.30 11.79 -5.00
N ILE A 245 -11.95 11.08 -6.08
CA ILE A 245 -10.55 10.78 -6.40
C ILE A 245 -9.96 11.99 -7.13
N SER A 246 -8.94 12.62 -6.55
CA SER A 246 -8.27 13.76 -7.19
C SER A 246 -7.49 13.31 -8.43
N THR A 247 -7.69 14.04 -9.52
CA THR A 247 -6.95 13.91 -10.79
C THR A 247 -5.91 15.01 -10.97
N ASP A 248 -5.76 15.88 -9.96
CA ASP A 248 -4.86 17.03 -10.03
C ASP A 248 -3.41 16.63 -9.77
N ASP A 249 -2.51 17.39 -10.38
CA ASP A 249 -1.09 17.37 -10.04
C ASP A 249 -0.82 18.05 -8.70
N ILE A 250 0.27 17.64 -8.02
CA ILE A 250 0.69 18.25 -6.74
C ILE A 250 2.19 18.49 -6.72
N VAL A 251 2.61 19.70 -6.35
CA VAL A 251 4.01 20.02 -6.02
C VAL A 251 4.15 20.18 -4.52
N ALA A 252 5.06 19.41 -3.91
CA ALA A 252 5.42 19.56 -2.50
C ALA A 252 6.82 20.14 -2.37
N LEU A 253 6.97 21.10 -1.44
CA LEU A 253 8.26 21.62 -1.01
C LEU A 253 8.35 21.50 0.52
N GLY A 254 9.40 20.86 0.99
CA GLY A 254 9.60 20.61 2.42
C GLY A 254 10.98 21.03 2.91
N LEU A 255 11.03 21.39 4.19
CA LEU A 255 12.26 21.57 4.96
C LEU A 255 12.07 20.80 6.27
N VAL A 256 12.91 19.79 6.48
CA VAL A 256 12.75 18.83 7.57
C VAL A 256 13.95 18.91 8.50
N TYR A 257 13.65 19.04 9.79
CA TYR A 257 14.60 18.81 10.87
C TYR A 257 14.20 17.53 11.60
N GLN A 258 15.19 16.66 11.85
CA GLN A 258 15.00 15.36 12.52
C GLN A 258 16.10 15.12 13.57
N PHE A 259 15.76 14.45 14.67
CA PHE A 259 16.65 14.19 15.81
C PHE A 259 16.82 12.70 16.09
#